data_AF-A0A240USV0-F1
#
_entry.id   AF-A0A240USV0-F1
#
_cell.length_a   1.000
_cell.length_b   1.000
_cell.length_c   1.000
_cell.angle_alpha   90.00
_cell.angle_beta   90.00
_cell.angle_gamma   90.00
#
_symmetry.space_group_name_H-M   'P 1'
#
loop_
_entity.id
_entity.type
_entity.pdbx_description
1 polymer ?
#
loop_
_entity_poly.entity_id
_entity_poly.type
_entity_poly.pdbx_seq_one_letter_code
_entity_poly.pdbx_strand_id
1 'polypeptide(L)'
;MSTLPTILTQIIARKHEEIAERSASISENTLRARAEQAPPTRGFATALNQRLTNGDPAVIAEIKKASPSKGIIRADFDPVAIAQRYEAGGAACLSVLTDADYFQGSERFLIAARGACQLPVLRKDFIVAPYQVYEARSMGADAILLIVAALEDRQMKALNTLAIELGMDVLVEVHSLEELERALKLDLALVGINNRDLHTFETRLDTTFELLEKVPEGVRVVTESGIATREDVARMRRGNVNAFLVGERFMRESDPGDALRQLFFT
;
A
#
# COMPACT_ATOMS: atom_id res chain seq x y z
N MET A 1 -22.08 11.97 8.31
CA MET A 1 -21.11 12.36 7.28
C MET A 1 -19.86 12.84 8.00
N SER A 2 -18.88 11.95 8.16
CA SER A 2 -17.56 12.39 8.63
C SER A 2 -16.98 13.35 7.59
N THR A 3 -16.48 14.51 8.04
CA THR A 3 -15.77 15.43 7.13
C THR A 3 -14.44 14.79 6.76
N LEU A 4 -13.93 14.99 5.55
CA LEU A 4 -12.60 14.49 5.18
C LEU A 4 -11.53 15.13 6.08
N PRO A 5 -10.53 14.37 6.58
CA PRO A 5 -9.41 14.93 7.31
C PRO A 5 -8.73 16.05 6.51
N THR A 6 -8.39 17.16 7.17
CA THR A 6 -7.83 18.35 6.50
C THR A 6 -6.59 18.03 5.67
N ILE A 7 -5.71 17.16 6.18
CA ILE A 7 -4.50 16.75 5.48
C ILE A 7 -4.83 15.92 4.23
N LEU A 8 -5.81 15.02 4.30
CA LEU A 8 -6.21 14.19 3.16
C LEU A 8 -6.80 15.06 2.06
N THR A 9 -7.64 16.05 2.41
CA THR A 9 -8.18 17.02 1.46
C THR A 9 -7.07 17.79 0.72
N GLN A 10 -6.03 18.24 1.44
CA GLN A 10 -4.88 18.94 0.84
C GLN A 10 -4.10 18.03 -0.10
N ILE A 11 -3.87 16.78 0.30
CA ILE A 11 -3.19 15.78 -0.53
C ILE A 11 -3.99 15.53 -1.82
N ILE A 12 -5.29 15.29 -1.73
CA ILE A 12 -6.13 15.03 -2.90
C ILE A 12 -6.17 16.24 -3.85
N ALA A 13 -6.30 17.45 -3.31
CA ALA A 13 -6.21 18.68 -4.12
C ALA A 13 -4.88 18.75 -4.88
N ARG A 14 -3.76 18.48 -4.19
CA ARG A 14 -2.43 18.44 -4.82
C ARG A 14 -2.34 17.36 -5.90
N LYS A 15 -2.93 16.18 -5.71
CA LYS A 15 -2.93 15.12 -6.73
C LYS A 15 -3.61 15.56 -8.03
N HIS A 16 -4.71 16.33 -7.94
CA HIS A 16 -5.37 16.85 -9.14
C HIS A 16 -4.49 17.85 -9.90
N GLU A 17 -3.75 18.71 -9.18
CA GLU A 17 -2.76 19.60 -9.78
C GLU A 17 -1.61 18.82 -10.44
N GLU A 18 -1.05 17.82 -9.74
CA GLU A 18 0.00 16.94 -10.29
C GLU A 18 -0.46 16.23 -11.57
N ILE A 19 -1.70 15.73 -11.61
CA ILE A 19 -2.26 15.10 -12.80
C ILE A 19 -2.36 16.13 -13.94
N ALA A 20 -2.81 17.36 -13.68
CA ALA A 20 -2.91 18.40 -14.70
C ALA A 20 -1.52 18.77 -15.25
N GLU A 21 -0.52 18.93 -14.39
CA GLU A 21 0.88 19.20 -14.75
C GLU A 21 1.48 18.08 -15.60
N ARG A 22 1.31 16.83 -15.15
CA ARG A 22 1.90 15.65 -15.80
C ARG A 22 1.21 15.31 -17.10
N SER A 23 -0.12 15.41 -17.15
CA SER A 23 -0.91 15.13 -18.37
C SER A 23 -0.64 16.13 -19.50
N ALA A 24 -0.19 17.34 -19.18
CA ALA A 24 0.31 18.30 -20.17
C ALA A 24 1.64 17.86 -20.82
N SER A 25 2.44 17.05 -20.12
CA SER A 25 3.73 16.55 -20.61
C SER A 25 3.64 15.16 -21.26
N ILE A 26 2.86 14.25 -20.65
CA ILE A 26 2.65 12.89 -21.13
C ILE A 26 1.15 12.62 -21.12
N SER A 27 0.55 12.40 -22.29
CA SER A 27 -0.89 12.16 -22.38
C SER A 27 -1.29 10.82 -21.77
N GLU A 28 -2.55 10.73 -21.30
CA GLU A 28 -3.12 9.47 -20.81
C GLU A 28 -3.02 8.35 -21.85
N ASN A 29 -3.28 8.64 -23.14
CA ASN A 29 -3.14 7.67 -24.23
C ASN A 29 -1.71 7.10 -24.34
N THR A 30 -0.70 7.95 -24.10
CA THR A 30 0.70 7.50 -24.09
C THR A 30 0.97 6.59 -22.90
N LEU A 31 0.45 6.92 -21.71
CA LEU A 31 0.57 6.06 -20.53
C LEU A 31 -0.17 4.73 -20.70
N ARG A 32 -1.38 4.75 -21.27
CA ARG A 32 -2.14 3.54 -21.60
C ARG A 32 -1.32 2.62 -22.50
N ALA A 33 -0.78 3.15 -23.60
CA ALA A 33 0.03 2.35 -24.51
C ALA A 33 1.27 1.74 -23.82
N ARG A 34 1.91 2.50 -22.91
CA ARG A 34 3.04 1.98 -22.11
C ARG A 34 2.61 0.92 -21.10
N ALA A 35 1.45 1.11 -20.46
CA ALA A 35 0.90 0.18 -19.49
C ALA A 35 0.54 -1.17 -20.15
N GLU A 36 -0.06 -1.13 -21.33
CA GLU A 36 -0.40 -2.32 -22.13
C GLU A 36 0.85 -3.09 -22.61
N GLN A 37 1.98 -2.41 -22.76
CA GLN A 37 3.26 -3.01 -23.15
C GLN A 37 4.14 -3.39 -21.94
N ALA A 38 3.70 -3.11 -20.71
CA ALA A 38 4.47 -3.45 -19.53
C ALA A 38 4.59 -4.99 -19.42
N PRO A 39 5.71 -5.53 -18.87
CA PRO A 39 5.83 -6.96 -18.60
C PRO A 39 4.67 -7.49 -17.74
N PRO A 40 4.45 -8.81 -17.61
CA PRO A 40 3.45 -9.31 -16.68
C PRO A 40 3.68 -8.83 -15.22
N THR A 41 2.61 -8.68 -14.45
CA THR A 41 2.69 -8.45 -13.00
C THR A 41 3.23 -9.69 -12.28
N ARG A 42 3.83 -9.48 -11.11
CA ARG A 42 4.41 -10.55 -10.28
C ARG A 42 3.39 -11.26 -9.38
N GLY A 43 2.13 -10.82 -9.37
CA GLY A 43 1.05 -11.38 -8.53
C GLY A 43 1.21 -11.00 -7.05
N PHE A 44 0.75 -9.81 -6.69
CA PHE A 44 0.89 -9.27 -5.33
C PHE A 44 0.03 -10.04 -4.32
N ALA A 45 -1.26 -10.25 -4.62
CA ALA A 45 -2.16 -11.03 -3.78
C ALA A 45 -1.72 -12.51 -3.70
N THR A 46 -1.24 -13.06 -4.81
CA THR A 46 -0.70 -14.43 -4.88
C THR A 46 0.50 -14.60 -3.95
N ALA A 47 1.46 -13.68 -3.95
CA ALA A 47 2.63 -13.76 -3.07
C ALA A 47 2.25 -13.70 -1.58
N LEU A 48 1.26 -12.87 -1.21
CA LEU A 48 0.72 -12.85 0.16
C LEU A 48 0.06 -14.19 0.52
N ASN A 49 -0.71 -14.78 -0.40
CA ASN A 49 -1.38 -16.07 -0.18
C ASN A 49 -0.37 -17.21 0.00
N GLN A 50 0.68 -17.25 -0.80
CA GLN A 50 1.72 -18.27 -0.71
C GLN A 50 2.41 -18.31 0.65
N ARG A 51 2.71 -17.15 1.25
CA ARG A 51 3.25 -17.09 2.62
C ARG A 51 2.31 -17.72 3.63
N LEU A 52 1.02 -17.40 3.56
CA LEU A 52 0.05 -17.93 4.51
C LEU A 52 -0.17 -19.43 4.36
N THR A 53 -0.16 -19.95 3.13
CA THR A 53 -0.23 -21.41 2.89
C THR A 53 0.94 -22.15 3.55
N ASN A 54 2.11 -21.51 3.67
CA ASN A 54 3.27 -22.06 4.37
C ASN A 54 3.22 -21.86 5.90
N GLY A 55 2.18 -21.20 6.43
CA GLY A 55 2.08 -20.86 7.85
C GLY A 55 2.87 -19.62 8.27
N ASP A 56 3.51 -18.93 7.33
CA ASP A 56 4.30 -17.72 7.58
C ASP A 56 3.41 -16.47 7.62
N PRO A 57 3.82 -15.40 8.34
CA PRO A 57 3.16 -14.11 8.22
C PRO A 57 3.44 -13.50 6.82
N ALA A 58 2.44 -12.88 6.21
CA ALA A 58 2.58 -12.20 4.92
C ALA A 58 2.87 -10.70 5.13
N VAL A 59 4.12 -10.29 5.00
CA VAL A 59 4.54 -8.91 5.26
C VAL A 59 4.72 -8.12 3.96
N ILE A 60 3.96 -7.05 3.81
CA ILE A 60 4.20 -5.97 2.84
C ILE A 60 5.15 -4.98 3.51
N ALA A 61 6.42 -5.01 3.13
CA ALA A 61 7.44 -4.15 3.70
C ALA A 61 7.47 -2.80 2.99
N GLU A 62 7.24 -1.72 3.73
CA GLU A 62 7.11 -0.39 3.16
C GLU A 62 8.44 0.37 3.13
N ILE A 63 8.76 0.91 1.95
CA ILE A 63 9.89 1.78 1.65
C ILE A 63 9.39 3.23 1.74
N LYS A 64 9.66 3.89 2.87
CA LYS A 64 9.13 5.22 3.21
C LYS A 64 10.21 6.13 3.78
N LYS A 65 10.48 7.24 3.10
CA LYS A 65 11.50 8.21 3.50
C LYS A 65 11.02 9.17 4.58
N ALA A 66 9.83 9.73 4.41
CA ALA A 66 9.23 10.69 5.32
C ALA A 66 7.72 10.44 5.49
N SER A 67 7.09 11.11 6.46
CA SER A 67 5.64 11.22 6.53
C SER A 67 5.21 12.56 7.17
N PRO A 68 3.98 13.05 6.91
CA PRO A 68 3.49 14.30 7.49
C PRO A 68 3.57 14.34 9.02
N SER A 69 3.31 13.21 9.67
CA SER A 69 3.28 13.11 11.14
C SER A 69 4.65 12.95 11.80
N LYS A 70 5.71 12.58 11.05
CA LYS A 70 7.03 12.23 11.62
C LYS A 70 8.20 12.96 10.97
N GLY A 71 7.97 13.72 9.90
CA GLY A 71 9.05 14.30 9.10
C GLY A 71 9.90 13.21 8.45
N ILE A 72 11.21 13.45 8.33
CA ILE A 72 12.16 12.48 7.79
C ILE A 72 12.31 11.30 8.76
N ILE A 73 12.00 10.10 8.28
CA ILE A 73 12.13 8.85 9.03
C ILE A 73 13.53 8.25 8.82
N ARG A 74 14.01 8.31 7.57
CA ARG A 74 15.34 7.80 7.18
C ARG A 74 16.03 8.78 6.24
N ALA A 75 17.10 9.40 6.71
CA ALA A 75 17.87 10.37 5.94
C ALA A 75 18.69 9.71 4.82
N ASP A 76 19.40 8.63 5.15
CA ASP A 76 20.15 7.81 4.19
C ASP A 76 19.23 6.77 3.53
N PHE A 77 18.77 7.13 2.33
CA PHE A 77 17.64 6.47 1.67
C PHE A 77 18.03 5.91 0.31
N ASP A 78 18.42 4.63 0.31
CA ASP A 78 18.66 3.84 -0.90
C ASP A 78 17.55 2.79 -1.10
N PRO A 79 16.59 3.02 -2.02
CA PRO A 79 15.50 2.07 -2.26
C PRO A 79 15.96 0.71 -2.80
N VAL A 80 17.11 0.65 -3.49
CA VAL A 80 17.66 -0.62 -4.03
C VAL A 80 18.15 -1.49 -2.88
N ALA A 81 19.02 -0.92 -2.03
CA ALA A 81 19.55 -1.64 -0.87
C ALA A 81 18.42 -2.05 0.09
N ILE A 82 17.47 -1.16 0.36
CA ILE A 82 16.32 -1.45 1.23
C ILE A 82 15.47 -2.61 0.68
N ALA A 83 15.16 -2.61 -0.62
CA ALA A 83 14.37 -3.68 -1.25
C ALA A 83 15.06 -5.05 -1.13
N GLN A 84 16.37 -5.11 -1.39
CA GLN A 84 17.16 -6.33 -1.25
C GLN A 84 17.19 -6.83 0.20
N ARG A 85 17.33 -5.92 1.17
CA ARG A 85 17.29 -6.29 2.60
C ARG A 85 15.91 -6.79 3.02
N TYR A 86 14.82 -6.19 2.54
CA TYR A 86 13.48 -6.68 2.82
C TYR A 86 13.20 -8.07 2.22
N GLU A 87 13.66 -8.33 0.99
CA GLU A 87 13.57 -9.66 0.38
C GLU A 87 14.34 -10.70 1.20
N ALA A 88 15.60 -10.41 1.55
CA ALA A 88 16.42 -11.28 2.39
C ALA A 88 15.83 -11.47 3.81
N GLY A 89 15.14 -10.46 4.34
CA GLY A 89 14.45 -10.50 5.63
C GLY A 89 13.17 -11.34 5.64
N GLY A 90 12.66 -11.73 4.47
CA GLY A 90 11.47 -12.57 4.33
C GLY A 90 10.17 -11.81 4.02
N ALA A 91 10.25 -10.57 3.52
CA ALA A 91 9.07 -9.87 3.02
C ALA A 91 8.34 -10.68 1.93
N ALA A 92 7.03 -10.51 1.85
CA ALA A 92 6.19 -11.11 0.83
C ALA A 92 6.05 -10.18 -0.39
N CYS A 93 5.86 -8.90 -0.11
CA CYS A 93 5.74 -7.83 -1.10
C CYS A 93 6.42 -6.56 -0.59
N LEU A 94 6.59 -5.59 -1.49
CA LEU A 94 6.99 -4.23 -1.13
C LEU A 94 5.83 -3.25 -1.28
N SER A 95 5.82 -2.21 -0.45
CA SER A 95 5.03 -1.00 -0.64
C SER A 95 6.02 0.15 -0.85
N VAL A 96 5.89 0.92 -1.93
CA VAL A 96 6.80 2.05 -2.19
C VAL A 96 6.01 3.35 -2.30
N LEU A 97 6.37 4.31 -1.45
CA LEU A 97 5.79 5.65 -1.50
C LEU A 97 6.28 6.38 -2.75
N THR A 98 5.34 6.81 -3.60
CA THR A 98 5.63 7.63 -4.79
C THR A 98 5.21 9.09 -4.65
N ASP A 99 4.46 9.43 -3.61
CA ASP A 99 4.11 10.81 -3.29
C ASP A 99 5.34 11.64 -2.87
N ALA A 100 5.64 12.70 -3.62
CA ALA A 100 6.83 13.53 -3.39
C ALA A 100 6.63 14.53 -2.24
N ASP A 101 5.51 15.25 -2.22
CA ASP A 101 5.33 16.42 -1.37
C ASP A 101 5.19 16.08 0.11
N TYR A 102 4.49 14.98 0.43
CA TYR A 102 4.14 14.61 1.80
C TYR A 102 5.01 13.47 2.34
N PHE A 103 5.50 12.59 1.46
CA PHE A 103 6.27 11.40 1.85
C PHE A 103 7.73 11.40 1.37
N GLN A 104 8.14 12.42 0.58
CA GLN A 104 9.44 12.46 -0.10
C GLN A 104 9.72 11.17 -0.89
N GLY A 105 8.67 10.60 -1.47
CA GLY A 105 8.70 9.45 -2.36
C GLY A 105 9.07 9.84 -3.79
N SER A 106 9.13 8.83 -4.66
CA SER A 106 9.34 9.02 -6.09
C SER A 106 9.00 7.77 -6.88
N GLU A 107 8.48 7.92 -8.10
CA GLU A 107 8.28 6.85 -9.07
C GLU A 107 9.61 6.15 -9.39
N ARG A 108 10.73 6.88 -9.36
CA ARG A 108 12.07 6.30 -9.55
C ARG A 108 12.43 5.32 -8.44
N PHE A 109 11.95 5.53 -7.22
CA PHE A 109 12.17 4.60 -6.12
C PHE A 109 11.41 3.30 -6.32
N LEU A 110 10.17 3.37 -6.84
CA LEU A 110 9.39 2.17 -7.17
C LEU A 110 10.08 1.35 -8.26
N ILE A 111 10.50 1.99 -9.35
CA ILE A 111 11.21 1.33 -10.47
C ILE A 111 12.51 0.69 -9.96
N ALA A 112 13.31 1.44 -9.19
CA ALA A 112 14.58 0.96 -8.66
C ALA A 112 14.41 -0.20 -7.67
N ALA A 113 13.49 -0.09 -6.71
CA ALA A 113 13.20 -1.13 -5.74
C ALA A 113 12.70 -2.41 -6.42
N ARG A 114 11.75 -2.29 -7.36
CA ARG A 114 11.23 -3.44 -8.11
C ARG A 114 12.31 -4.11 -8.95
N GLY A 115 13.22 -3.34 -9.54
CA GLY A 115 14.35 -3.86 -10.31
C GLY A 115 15.42 -4.56 -9.46
N ALA A 116 15.45 -4.31 -8.15
CA ALA A 116 16.47 -4.83 -7.24
C ALA A 116 16.14 -6.19 -6.60
N CYS A 117 14.89 -6.64 -6.69
CA CYS A 117 14.38 -7.87 -6.06
C CYS A 117 13.31 -8.56 -6.93
N GLN A 118 12.84 -9.74 -6.52
CA GLN A 118 11.76 -10.49 -7.17
C GLN A 118 10.38 -10.26 -6.55
N LEU A 119 10.29 -9.57 -5.41
CA LEU A 119 9.03 -9.27 -4.74
C LEU A 119 8.07 -8.45 -5.62
N PRO A 120 6.74 -8.70 -5.57
CA PRO A 120 5.73 -7.80 -6.12
C PRO A 120 5.72 -6.46 -5.38
N VAL A 121 5.41 -5.37 -6.09
CA VAL A 121 5.48 -4.00 -5.55
C VAL A 121 4.15 -3.27 -5.68
N LEU A 122 3.63 -2.78 -4.56
CA LEU A 122 2.51 -1.85 -4.47
C LEU A 122 3.00 -0.41 -4.70
N ARG A 123 2.35 0.32 -5.59
CA ARG A 123 2.44 1.79 -5.63
C ARG A 123 1.60 2.37 -4.48
N LYS A 124 2.25 2.84 -3.42
CA LYS A 124 1.58 3.54 -2.32
C LYS A 124 1.56 5.03 -2.64
N ASP A 125 0.40 5.49 -3.10
CA ASP A 125 0.13 6.88 -3.49
C ASP A 125 -1.37 7.15 -3.37
N PHE A 126 -1.77 8.40 -3.54
CA PHE A 126 -3.17 8.82 -3.50
C PHE A 126 -3.76 8.79 -4.90
N ILE A 127 -4.31 7.64 -5.28
CA ILE A 127 -4.84 7.41 -6.63
C ILE A 127 -6.28 7.92 -6.71
N VAL A 128 -6.50 8.95 -7.53
CA VAL A 128 -7.79 9.62 -7.74
C VAL A 128 -8.20 9.67 -9.21
N ALA A 129 -7.35 9.24 -10.15
CA ALA A 129 -7.67 9.28 -11.57
C ALA A 129 -7.10 8.09 -12.37
N PRO A 130 -7.74 7.69 -13.48
CA PRO A 130 -7.25 6.66 -14.40
C PRO A 130 -5.80 6.89 -14.86
N TYR A 131 -5.44 8.15 -15.09
CA TYR A 131 -4.06 8.58 -15.40
C TYR A 131 -3.02 7.91 -14.49
N GLN A 132 -3.24 7.95 -13.17
CA GLN A 132 -2.31 7.39 -12.19
C GLN A 132 -2.29 5.85 -12.20
N VAL A 133 -3.38 5.19 -12.60
CA VAL A 133 -3.43 3.73 -12.74
C VAL A 133 -2.58 3.28 -13.93
N TYR A 134 -2.72 3.93 -15.09
CA TYR A 134 -1.83 3.68 -16.23
C TYR A 134 -0.38 4.01 -15.89
N GLU A 135 -0.15 5.13 -15.19
CA GLU A 135 1.18 5.52 -14.74
C GLU A 135 1.80 4.43 -13.85
N ALA A 136 1.05 3.90 -12.87
CA ALA A 136 1.48 2.82 -11.98
C ALA A 136 1.88 1.56 -12.76
N ARG A 137 1.05 1.13 -13.71
CA ARG A 137 1.36 -0.03 -14.55
C ARG A 137 2.58 0.21 -15.43
N SER A 138 2.68 1.39 -16.04
CA SER A 138 3.79 1.75 -16.93
C SER A 138 5.17 1.78 -16.25
N MET A 139 5.21 2.03 -14.94
CA MET A 139 6.43 1.96 -14.11
C MET A 139 6.66 0.57 -13.49
N GLY A 140 5.76 -0.39 -13.77
CA GLY A 140 5.88 -1.79 -13.37
C GLY A 140 5.18 -2.16 -12.06
N ALA A 141 4.41 -1.28 -11.42
CA ALA A 141 3.71 -1.60 -10.16
C ALA A 141 2.81 -2.83 -10.32
N ASP A 142 2.90 -3.78 -9.39
CA ASP A 142 2.13 -5.02 -9.40
C ASP A 142 0.78 -4.88 -8.68
N ALA A 143 0.65 -3.84 -7.85
CA ALA A 143 -0.59 -3.47 -7.20
C ALA A 143 -0.72 -1.95 -7.03
N ILE A 144 -1.96 -1.49 -6.85
CA ILE A 144 -2.29 -0.11 -6.50
C ILE A 144 -3.07 0.00 -5.19
N LEU A 145 -3.02 1.18 -4.57
CA LEU A 145 -3.79 1.52 -3.38
C LEU A 145 -5.04 2.34 -3.76
N LEU A 146 -6.21 1.97 -3.26
CA LEU A 146 -7.41 2.81 -3.30
C LEU A 146 -7.85 3.11 -1.87
N ILE A 147 -7.91 4.40 -1.50
CA ILE A 147 -8.31 4.83 -0.16
C ILE A 147 -9.78 5.21 -0.19
N VAL A 148 -10.63 4.50 0.53
CA VAL A 148 -12.10 4.70 0.48
C VAL A 148 -12.51 6.09 0.96
N ALA A 149 -11.79 6.64 1.94
CA ALA A 149 -12.00 8.00 2.42
C ALA A 149 -11.76 9.06 1.32
N ALA A 150 -10.90 8.78 0.32
CA ALA A 150 -10.50 9.73 -0.71
C ALA A 150 -11.33 9.64 -2.01
N LEU A 151 -12.22 8.64 -2.12
CA LEU A 151 -12.86 8.29 -3.39
C LEU A 151 -14.38 8.20 -3.25
N GLU A 152 -15.08 8.62 -4.29
CA GLU A 152 -16.51 8.29 -4.43
C GLU A 152 -16.69 6.84 -4.92
N ASP A 153 -17.82 6.20 -4.60
CA ASP A 153 -18.08 4.79 -4.94
C ASP A 153 -17.93 4.49 -6.43
N ARG A 154 -18.43 5.39 -7.30
CA ARG A 154 -18.31 5.23 -8.76
C ARG A 154 -16.87 5.32 -9.23
N GLN A 155 -16.12 6.28 -8.69
CA GLN A 155 -14.71 6.51 -9.02
C GLN A 155 -13.87 5.32 -8.55
N MET A 156 -14.04 4.89 -7.30
CA MET A 156 -13.36 3.74 -6.73
C MET A 156 -13.61 2.47 -7.56
N LYS A 157 -14.86 2.21 -7.97
CA LYS A 157 -15.19 1.07 -8.84
C LYS A 157 -14.47 1.15 -10.19
N ALA A 158 -14.47 2.32 -10.83
CA ALA A 158 -13.81 2.50 -12.12
C ALA A 158 -12.29 2.29 -12.03
N LEU A 159 -11.64 2.81 -10.99
CA LEU A 159 -10.20 2.64 -10.76
C LEU A 159 -9.84 1.19 -10.44
N ASN A 160 -10.67 0.51 -9.62
CA ASN A 160 -10.51 -0.91 -9.32
C ASN A 160 -10.59 -1.75 -10.61
N THR A 161 -11.66 -1.57 -11.39
CA THR A 161 -11.84 -2.28 -12.67
C THR A 161 -10.66 -2.06 -13.60
N LEU A 162 -10.22 -0.81 -13.77
CA LEU A 162 -9.08 -0.50 -14.64
C LEU A 162 -7.78 -1.18 -14.18
N ALA A 163 -7.51 -1.21 -12.87
CA ALA A 163 -6.31 -1.86 -12.35
C ALA A 163 -6.32 -3.38 -12.62
N ILE A 164 -7.46 -4.03 -12.41
CA ILE A 164 -7.65 -5.46 -12.70
C ILE A 164 -7.51 -5.73 -14.21
N GLU A 165 -8.07 -4.89 -15.08
CA GLU A 165 -7.93 -5.00 -16.54
C GLU A 165 -6.47 -4.89 -17.00
N LEU A 166 -5.65 -4.10 -16.29
CA LEU A 166 -4.21 -3.98 -16.52
C LEU A 166 -3.39 -5.08 -15.81
N GLY A 167 -4.05 -6.04 -15.15
CA GLY A 167 -3.43 -7.18 -14.47
C GLY A 167 -2.78 -6.85 -13.12
N MET A 168 -3.04 -5.67 -12.55
CA MET A 168 -2.57 -5.29 -11.21
C MET A 168 -3.58 -5.72 -10.15
N ASP A 169 -3.08 -6.06 -8.96
CA ASP A 169 -3.93 -6.24 -7.79
C ASP A 169 -4.31 -4.87 -7.17
N VAL A 170 -5.35 -4.86 -6.33
CA VAL A 170 -5.82 -3.65 -5.67
C VAL A 170 -5.90 -3.89 -4.16
N LEU A 171 -5.19 -3.06 -3.39
CA LEU A 171 -5.35 -2.97 -1.94
C LEU A 171 -6.32 -1.81 -1.64
N VAL A 172 -7.52 -2.13 -1.16
CA VAL A 172 -8.52 -1.12 -0.79
C VAL A 172 -8.40 -0.81 0.70
N GLU A 173 -7.99 0.42 1.04
CA GLU A 173 -7.72 0.87 2.41
C GLU A 173 -8.97 1.49 3.06
N VAL A 174 -9.33 0.98 4.23
CA VAL A 174 -10.49 1.39 5.05
C VAL A 174 -10.10 1.70 6.49
N HIS A 175 -10.85 2.58 7.12
CA HIS A 175 -10.66 3.02 8.51
C HIS A 175 -11.89 2.78 9.40
N SER A 176 -13.04 2.50 8.81
CA SER A 176 -14.32 2.39 9.52
C SER A 176 -15.24 1.36 8.88
N LEU A 177 -16.33 1.02 9.59
CA LEU A 177 -17.34 0.10 9.08
C LEU A 177 -18.04 0.68 7.84
N GLU A 178 -18.33 1.99 7.83
CA GLU A 178 -18.95 2.66 6.68
C GLU A 178 -18.04 2.57 5.43
N GLU A 179 -16.73 2.75 5.60
CA GLU A 179 -15.76 2.58 4.51
C GLU A 179 -15.68 1.12 4.04
N LEU A 180 -15.68 0.16 4.97
CA LEU A 180 -15.69 -1.26 4.64
C LEU A 180 -16.94 -1.65 3.86
N GLU A 181 -18.14 -1.22 4.28
CA GLU A 181 -19.39 -1.48 3.57
C GLU A 181 -19.38 -0.93 2.14
N ARG A 182 -18.72 0.22 1.92
CA ARG A 182 -18.51 0.80 0.59
C ARG A 182 -17.51 -0.03 -0.23
N ALA A 183 -16.39 -0.43 0.37
CA ALA A 183 -15.37 -1.26 -0.27
C ALA A 183 -15.94 -2.62 -0.72
N LEU A 184 -16.77 -3.26 0.11
CA LEU A 184 -17.38 -4.56 -0.15
C LEU A 184 -18.41 -4.57 -1.29
N LYS A 185 -18.73 -3.40 -1.88
CA LYS A 185 -19.48 -3.33 -3.15
C LYS A 185 -18.62 -3.70 -4.36
N LEU A 186 -17.30 -3.80 -4.17
CA LEU A 186 -16.34 -4.29 -5.14
C LEU A 186 -16.09 -5.78 -4.90
N ASP A 187 -15.62 -6.48 -5.94
CA ASP A 187 -15.09 -7.83 -5.80
C ASP A 187 -13.63 -7.73 -5.31
N LEU A 188 -13.44 -7.84 -4.00
CA LEU A 188 -12.15 -7.60 -3.35
C LEU A 188 -11.33 -8.88 -3.18
N ALA A 189 -10.08 -8.85 -3.65
CA ALA A 189 -9.09 -9.84 -3.22
C ALA A 189 -8.41 -9.42 -1.89
N LEU A 190 -8.12 -8.13 -1.74
CA LEU A 190 -7.39 -7.56 -0.60
C LEU A 190 -8.15 -6.36 -0.01
N VAL A 191 -8.23 -6.30 1.32
CA VAL A 191 -8.67 -5.12 2.07
C VAL A 191 -7.63 -4.74 3.11
N GLY A 192 -7.19 -3.49 3.07
CA GLY A 192 -6.30 -2.89 4.05
C GLY A 192 -7.11 -2.24 5.16
N ILE A 193 -6.95 -2.68 6.41
CA ILE A 193 -7.55 -2.00 7.56
C ILE A 193 -6.47 -1.17 8.24
N ASN A 194 -6.59 0.15 8.13
CA ASN A 194 -5.62 1.06 8.68
C ASN A 194 -6.01 1.47 10.11
N ASN A 195 -5.17 1.06 11.07
CA ASN A 195 -5.40 1.31 12.48
C ASN A 195 -5.17 2.77 12.90
N ARG A 196 -4.63 3.61 12.00
CA ARG A 196 -4.37 5.02 12.28
C ARG A 196 -5.53 5.87 11.83
N ASP A 197 -6.12 6.60 12.77
CA ASP A 197 -7.12 7.61 12.48
C ASP A 197 -6.50 8.78 11.69
N LEU A 198 -7.09 9.18 10.57
CA LEU A 198 -6.55 10.23 9.71
C LEU A 198 -6.82 11.66 10.23
N HIS A 199 -7.72 11.84 11.20
CA HIS A 199 -7.99 13.11 11.88
C HIS A 199 -7.07 13.32 13.08
N THR A 200 -6.89 12.30 13.92
CA THR A 200 -6.16 12.41 15.18
C THR A 200 -4.73 11.84 15.13
N PHE A 201 -4.44 11.00 14.13
CA PHE A 201 -3.22 10.18 14.04
C PHE A 201 -3.04 9.16 15.18
N GLU A 202 -4.04 9.01 16.05
CA GLU A 202 -4.06 7.95 17.04
C GLU A 202 -4.13 6.60 16.35
N THR A 203 -3.45 5.60 16.92
CA THR A 203 -3.38 4.27 16.34
C THR A 203 -3.95 3.24 17.31
N ARG A 204 -4.93 2.46 16.86
CA ARG A 204 -5.61 1.44 17.67
C ARG A 204 -5.74 0.14 16.90
N LEU A 205 -5.00 -0.88 17.33
CA LEU A 205 -5.04 -2.21 16.70
C LEU A 205 -6.42 -2.88 16.74
N ASP A 206 -7.27 -2.51 17.73
CA ASP A 206 -8.63 -3.02 17.82
C ASP A 206 -9.52 -2.65 16.63
N THR A 207 -9.20 -1.58 15.90
CA THR A 207 -9.90 -1.22 14.66
C THR A 207 -9.87 -2.38 13.65
N THR A 208 -8.74 -3.10 13.55
CA THR A 208 -8.68 -4.28 12.68
C THR A 208 -9.63 -5.39 13.15
N PHE A 209 -9.69 -5.68 14.45
CA PHE A 209 -10.56 -6.76 14.97
C PHE A 209 -12.04 -6.41 14.85
N GLU A 210 -12.41 -5.16 15.13
CA GLU A 210 -13.78 -4.66 15.00
C GLU A 210 -14.33 -4.82 13.58
N LEU A 211 -13.47 -4.63 12.57
CA LEU A 211 -13.84 -4.72 11.16
C LEU A 211 -13.69 -6.13 10.59
N LEU A 212 -12.77 -6.94 11.11
CA LEU A 212 -12.49 -8.30 10.63
C LEU A 212 -13.75 -9.17 10.55
N GLU A 213 -14.63 -9.09 11.54
CA GLU A 213 -15.88 -9.88 11.59
C GLU A 213 -16.85 -9.59 10.44
N LYS A 214 -16.67 -8.45 9.74
CA LYS A 214 -17.52 -8.02 8.63
C LYS A 214 -16.91 -8.32 7.27
N VAL A 215 -15.64 -8.76 7.23
CA VAL A 215 -14.94 -9.08 5.99
C VAL A 215 -15.37 -10.48 5.53
N PRO A 216 -15.91 -10.64 4.30
CA PRO A 216 -16.30 -11.94 3.78
C PRO A 216 -15.13 -12.92 3.68
N GLU A 217 -15.44 -14.21 3.77
CA GLU A 217 -14.47 -15.27 3.47
C GLU A 217 -13.91 -15.11 2.04
N GLY A 218 -12.63 -15.38 1.87
CA GLY A 218 -11.93 -15.22 0.60
C GLY A 218 -11.27 -13.84 0.41
N VAL A 219 -11.73 -12.80 1.10
CA VAL A 219 -11.08 -11.48 1.09
C VAL A 219 -9.93 -11.47 2.11
N ARG A 220 -8.72 -11.18 1.66
CA ARG A 220 -7.56 -11.11 2.56
C ARG A 220 -7.52 -9.75 3.27
N VAL A 221 -7.61 -9.79 4.59
CA VAL A 221 -7.31 -8.64 5.44
C VAL A 221 -5.80 -8.43 5.57
N VAL A 222 -5.38 -7.19 5.30
CA VAL A 222 -4.05 -6.65 5.60
C VAL A 222 -4.20 -5.61 6.69
N THR A 223 -3.57 -5.80 7.86
CA THR A 223 -3.58 -4.76 8.90
C THR A 223 -2.45 -3.75 8.66
N GLU A 224 -2.75 -2.47 8.79
CA GLU A 224 -1.82 -1.38 8.55
C GLU A 224 -1.70 -0.48 9.77
N SER A 225 -0.52 0.10 9.97
CA SER A 225 -0.19 1.00 11.10
C SER A 225 -0.22 0.32 12.48
N GLY A 226 0.67 0.77 13.37
CA GLY A 226 0.64 0.41 14.79
C GLY A 226 1.32 -0.90 15.19
N ILE A 227 1.76 -1.71 14.23
CA ILE A 227 2.52 -2.94 14.51
C ILE A 227 3.97 -2.56 14.83
N ALA A 228 4.36 -2.68 16.11
CA ALA A 228 5.69 -2.27 16.58
C ALA A 228 6.46 -3.40 17.28
N THR A 229 5.74 -4.33 17.91
CA THR A 229 6.30 -5.38 18.77
C THR A 229 5.89 -6.77 18.31
N ARG A 230 6.61 -7.80 18.78
CA ARG A 230 6.25 -9.20 18.49
C ARG A 230 4.92 -9.59 19.13
N GLU A 231 4.61 -8.98 20.27
CA GLU A 231 3.34 -9.12 20.96
C GLU A 231 2.18 -8.59 20.09
N ASP A 232 2.37 -7.47 19.38
CA ASP A 232 1.38 -6.96 18.42
C ASP A 232 1.15 -7.96 17.28
N VAL A 233 2.23 -8.49 16.70
CA VAL A 233 2.16 -9.51 15.66
C VAL A 233 1.44 -10.77 16.18
N ALA A 234 1.83 -11.27 17.33
CA ALA A 234 1.22 -12.45 17.94
C ALA A 234 -0.26 -12.23 18.30
N ARG A 235 -0.64 -11.03 18.72
CA ARG A 235 -2.04 -10.64 18.96
C ARG A 235 -2.84 -10.69 17.67
N MET A 236 -2.35 -10.07 16.59
CA MET A 236 -3.00 -10.09 15.28
C MET A 236 -3.18 -11.51 14.74
N ARG A 237 -2.11 -12.31 14.78
CA ARG A 237 -2.16 -13.69 14.27
C ARG A 237 -3.12 -14.59 15.07
N ARG A 238 -3.19 -14.43 16.40
CA ARG A 238 -4.18 -15.14 17.23
C ARG A 238 -5.62 -14.76 16.88
N GLY A 239 -5.84 -13.53 16.41
CA GLY A 239 -7.12 -13.08 15.88
C GLY A 239 -7.30 -13.34 14.38
N ASN A 240 -6.56 -14.28 13.79
CA ASN A 240 -6.62 -14.64 12.36
C ASN A 240 -6.23 -13.54 11.36
N VAL A 241 -5.57 -12.46 11.82
CA VAL A 241 -4.98 -11.44 10.95
C VAL A 241 -3.52 -11.80 10.70
N ASN A 242 -3.22 -12.24 9.47
CA ASN A 242 -1.91 -12.81 9.13
C ASN A 242 -1.15 -12.05 8.04
N ALA A 243 -1.73 -10.99 7.47
CA ALA A 243 -1.05 -10.10 6.53
C ALA A 243 -0.92 -8.69 7.10
N PHE A 244 0.23 -8.07 6.86
CA PHE A 244 0.66 -6.84 7.53
C PHE A 244 1.29 -5.87 6.53
N LEU A 245 1.03 -4.57 6.67
CA LEU A 245 1.81 -3.53 6.03
C LEU A 245 2.58 -2.74 7.09
N VAL A 246 3.91 -2.80 7.05
CA VAL A 246 4.79 -2.21 8.06
C VAL A 246 5.94 -1.45 7.39
N GLY A 247 6.14 -0.19 7.80
CA GLY A 247 7.19 0.68 7.25
C GLY A 247 8.01 1.39 8.31
N GLU A 248 7.37 2.28 9.09
CA GLU A 248 8.07 3.21 10.00
C GLU A 248 9.03 2.48 10.97
N ARG A 249 8.61 1.34 11.53
CA ARG A 249 9.42 0.55 12.46
C ARG A 249 10.76 0.13 11.86
N PHE A 250 10.76 -0.28 10.59
CA PHE A 250 11.94 -0.80 9.90
C PHE A 250 12.84 0.31 9.36
N MET A 251 12.23 1.40 8.87
CA MET A 251 12.99 2.51 8.28
C MET A 251 13.85 3.27 9.30
N ARG A 252 13.50 3.18 10.60
CA ARG A 252 14.29 3.71 11.72
C ARG A 252 15.49 2.85 12.11
N GLU A 253 15.53 1.61 11.65
CA GLU A 253 16.61 0.69 11.97
C GLU A 253 17.75 0.81 10.95
N SER A 254 18.96 0.51 11.42
CA SER A 254 20.16 0.47 10.59
C SER A 254 19.99 -0.54 9.45
N ASP A 255 19.43 -1.71 9.77
CA ASP A 255 19.10 -2.76 8.84
C ASP A 255 17.59 -3.09 8.83
N PRO A 256 16.84 -2.58 7.84
CA PRO A 256 15.41 -2.82 7.74
C PRO A 256 15.03 -4.28 7.55
N GLY A 257 15.89 -5.07 6.90
CA GLY A 257 15.67 -6.50 6.65
C GLY A 257 15.80 -7.33 7.91
N ASP A 258 16.84 -7.06 8.71
CA ASP A 258 16.98 -7.72 10.02
C ASP A 258 15.90 -7.29 11.00
N ALA A 259 15.48 -6.02 10.98
CA ALA A 259 14.36 -5.55 11.80
C ALA A 259 13.04 -6.27 11.45
N LEU A 260 12.77 -6.48 10.15
CA LEU A 260 11.63 -7.27 9.68
C LEU A 260 11.72 -8.72 10.18
N ARG A 261 12.89 -9.35 10.00
CA ARG A 261 13.14 -10.72 10.43
C ARG A 261 12.94 -10.89 11.94
N GLN A 262 13.44 -9.96 12.73
CA GLN A 262 13.27 -9.93 14.19
C GLN A 262 11.81 -9.78 14.62
N LEU A 263 11.05 -8.94 13.94
CA LEU A 263 9.66 -8.71 14.30
C LEU A 263 8.77 -9.92 13.97
N PHE A 264 9.01 -10.57 12.82
CA PHE A 264 8.07 -11.55 12.27
C PHE A 264 8.52 -13.01 12.34
N PHE A 265 9.82 -13.30 12.42
CA PHE A 265 10.36 -14.64 12.18
C PHE A 265 11.30 -15.19 13.27
N THR A 266 11.88 -14.36 14.14
CA THR A 266 12.81 -14.81 15.20
C THR A 266 12.38 -14.37 16.57
#